data_AF-A0A133Q9Z0-F1
#
_entry.id   AF-A0A133Q9Z0-F1
#
_cell.length_a   1.000
_cell.length_b   1.000
_cell.length_c   1.000
_cell.angle_alpha   90.00
_cell.angle_beta   90.00
_cell.angle_gamma   90.00
#
_symmetry.space_group_name_H-M   'P 1'
#
loop_
_entity.id
_entity.type
_entity.pdbx_description
1 polymer ?
#
loop_
_entity_poly.entity_id
_entity_poly.type
_entity_poly.pdbx_seq_one_letter_code
_entity_poly.pdbx_strand_id
1 'polypeptide(L)'
;MKNEADKSRMKTTGNSTERRGNTSKNSEIETYLRAHYAFRYNTVLGRTEYRSSKDASNRFTKVGRYEINSLRRELDSDIGIITSSDNLYSIIESSFSPRINPIQDYFKALPTVDASEVLYKIEINQCAIANLASCVTVRNSEKWLTYLTKWLVAVVANAMDDRECRNHTCLVLTGEQGKFKTTFLDLLCPPALHGYSYTGKIYPQEKDTLTYIGQNLIVNIDDQLKALNKRDENEL
;
A
#
# COMPACT_ATOMS: atom_id res chain seq x y z
N MET A 1 -79.63 -12.97 -17.21
CA MET A 1 -78.23 -12.60 -16.93
C MET A 1 -77.36 -13.85 -16.99
N LYS A 2 -76.23 -13.73 -17.70
CA LYS A 2 -75.06 -14.62 -17.78
C LYS A 2 -75.11 -15.80 -18.76
N ASN A 3 -74.35 -15.59 -19.84
CA ASN A 3 -73.88 -16.53 -20.85
C ASN A 3 -72.82 -17.48 -20.25
N GLU A 4 -72.84 -18.75 -20.62
CA GLU A 4 -71.67 -19.64 -20.58
C GLU A 4 -71.28 -19.95 -22.03
N ALA A 5 -70.08 -19.51 -22.41
CA ALA A 5 -69.46 -19.79 -23.70
C ALA A 5 -68.05 -20.35 -23.49
N ASP A 6 -67.82 -21.44 -24.21
CA ASP A 6 -66.57 -21.87 -24.84
C ASP A 6 -65.34 -22.25 -24.00
N LYS A 7 -65.10 -23.56 -23.95
CA LYS A 7 -63.78 -24.16 -23.74
C LYS A 7 -63.15 -24.42 -25.10
N SER A 8 -62.23 -23.56 -25.53
CA SER A 8 -61.29 -23.88 -26.62
C SER A 8 -59.86 -23.95 -26.10
N ARG A 9 -59.18 -25.00 -26.55
CA ARG A 9 -57.91 -25.54 -26.07
C ARG A 9 -56.79 -24.99 -26.96
N MET A 10 -55.96 -24.06 -26.47
CA MET A 10 -54.73 -23.66 -27.17
C MET A 10 -53.52 -24.35 -26.55
N LYS A 11 -52.92 -25.26 -27.32
CA LYS A 11 -51.54 -25.72 -27.16
C LYS A 11 -50.62 -24.57 -27.56
N THR A 12 -49.87 -24.03 -26.62
CA THR A 12 -48.73 -23.15 -26.94
C THR A 12 -47.45 -23.95 -26.73
N THR A 13 -46.93 -24.47 -27.85
CA THR A 13 -45.59 -25.02 -27.97
C THR A 13 -44.61 -23.84 -27.87
N GLY A 14 -44.13 -23.55 -26.68
CA GLY A 14 -43.04 -22.61 -26.45
C GLY A 14 -41.75 -23.38 -26.22
N ASN A 15 -40.88 -23.41 -27.24
CA ASN A 15 -39.49 -23.85 -27.08
C ASN A 15 -38.79 -22.97 -26.04
N SER A 16 -38.74 -23.43 -24.80
CA SER A 16 -37.84 -22.93 -23.77
C SER A 16 -36.43 -23.39 -24.13
N THR A 17 -35.75 -22.64 -24.99
CA THR A 17 -34.30 -22.71 -25.07
C THR A 17 -33.75 -22.18 -23.76
N GLU A 18 -33.28 -23.11 -22.93
CA GLU A 18 -32.52 -22.82 -21.71
C GLU A 18 -31.35 -21.89 -22.05
N ARG A 19 -31.46 -20.63 -21.67
CA ARG A 19 -30.34 -19.69 -21.66
C ARG A 19 -29.37 -20.14 -20.56
N ARG A 20 -28.46 -21.06 -20.89
CA ARG A 20 -27.16 -21.11 -20.19
C ARG A 20 -26.54 -19.73 -20.36
N GLY A 21 -26.41 -18.98 -19.27
CA GLY A 21 -25.99 -17.58 -19.30
C GLY A 21 -24.65 -17.44 -20.00
N ASN A 22 -24.63 -16.81 -21.18
CA ASN A 22 -23.39 -16.45 -21.87
C ASN A 22 -22.68 -15.40 -21.01
N THR A 23 -21.66 -15.81 -20.26
CA THR A 23 -20.73 -14.88 -19.62
C THR A 23 -20.01 -14.08 -20.70
N SER A 24 -19.76 -12.79 -20.47
CA SER A 24 -18.99 -12.00 -21.43
C SER A 24 -17.52 -12.43 -21.41
N LYS A 25 -16.81 -12.22 -22.53
CA LYS A 25 -15.35 -12.46 -22.58
C LYS A 25 -14.60 -11.77 -21.44
N ASN A 26 -15.00 -10.54 -21.08
CA ASN A 26 -14.39 -9.81 -19.96
C ASN A 26 -14.71 -10.47 -18.61
N SER A 27 -15.91 -11.02 -18.43
CA SER A 27 -16.25 -11.78 -17.22
C SER A 27 -15.38 -13.03 -17.06
N GLU A 28 -15.04 -13.71 -18.16
CA GLU A 28 -14.15 -14.87 -18.15
C GLU A 28 -12.70 -14.47 -17.85
N ILE A 29 -12.21 -13.38 -18.47
CA ILE A 29 -10.89 -12.80 -18.18
C ILE A 29 -10.80 -12.43 -16.69
N GLU A 30 -11.78 -11.70 -16.16
CA GLU A 30 -11.81 -11.31 -14.76
C GLU A 30 -11.82 -12.52 -13.81
N THR A 31 -12.56 -13.57 -14.15
CA THR A 31 -12.63 -14.80 -13.35
C THR A 31 -11.27 -15.49 -13.32
N TYR A 32 -10.60 -15.61 -14.47
CA TYR A 32 -9.24 -16.14 -14.55
C TYR A 32 -8.27 -15.30 -13.73
N LEU A 33 -8.28 -13.98 -13.92
CA LEU A 33 -7.39 -13.07 -13.21
C LEU A 33 -7.57 -13.17 -11.68
N ARG A 34 -8.80 -13.23 -11.16
CA ARG A 34 -9.06 -13.40 -9.72
C ARG A 34 -8.61 -14.76 -9.18
N ALA A 35 -8.69 -15.82 -9.99
CA ALA A 35 -8.26 -17.15 -9.57
C ALA A 35 -6.74 -17.25 -9.43
N HIS A 36 -5.99 -16.55 -10.29
CA HIS A 36 -4.54 -16.69 -10.38
C HIS A 36 -3.75 -15.54 -9.75
N TYR A 37 -4.38 -14.39 -9.53
CA TYR A 37 -3.71 -13.17 -9.11
C TYR A 37 -4.56 -12.37 -8.11
N ALA A 38 -3.87 -11.65 -7.23
CA ALA A 38 -4.48 -10.59 -6.44
C ALA A 38 -4.02 -9.24 -6.99
N PHE A 39 -4.96 -8.43 -7.46
CA PHE A 39 -4.71 -7.07 -7.95
C PHE A 39 -5.11 -6.03 -6.92
N ARG A 40 -4.42 -4.89 -6.96
CA ARG A 40 -4.79 -3.68 -6.21
C ARG A 40 -4.37 -2.44 -6.99
N TYR A 41 -5.10 -1.35 -6.80
CA TYR A 41 -4.64 -0.02 -7.17
C TYR A 41 -3.99 0.63 -5.95
N ASN A 42 -2.67 0.78 -5.99
CA ASN A 42 -1.89 1.40 -4.92
C ASN A 42 -2.12 2.91 -4.94
N THR A 43 -2.84 3.42 -3.94
CA THR A 43 -3.20 4.84 -3.86
C THR A 43 -2.05 5.75 -3.49
N VAL A 44 -1.00 5.22 -2.85
CA VAL A 44 0.21 5.98 -2.50
C VAL A 44 1.04 6.23 -3.76
N LEU A 45 1.28 5.20 -4.57
CA LEU A 45 2.10 5.29 -5.78
C LEU A 45 1.30 5.62 -7.06
N GLY A 46 -0.03 5.65 -6.98
CA GLY A 46 -0.90 5.96 -8.12
C GLY A 46 -0.80 4.96 -9.27
N ARG A 47 -0.73 3.66 -8.98
CA ARG A 47 -0.54 2.62 -10.00
C ARG A 47 -1.17 1.28 -9.62
N THR A 48 -1.47 0.46 -10.63
CA THR A 48 -1.90 -0.92 -10.43
C THR A 48 -0.72 -1.84 -10.12
N GLU A 49 -0.91 -2.70 -9.13
CA GLU A 49 0.04 -3.71 -8.71
C GLU A 49 -0.67 -5.06 -8.59
N TYR A 50 0.08 -6.13 -8.76
CA TYR A 50 -0.44 -7.49 -8.65
C TYR A 50 0.55 -8.41 -7.95
N ARG A 51 0.05 -9.51 -7.41
CA ARG A 51 0.86 -10.66 -6.97
C ARG A 51 0.27 -11.94 -7.51
N SER A 52 1.12 -12.88 -7.89
CA SER A 52 0.68 -14.22 -8.30
C SER A 52 0.35 -15.07 -7.08
N SER A 53 -0.73 -15.84 -7.15
CA SER A 53 -1.05 -16.87 -6.14
C SER A 53 0.04 -17.95 -6.05
N LYS A 54 0.90 -18.08 -7.06
CA LYS A 54 2.03 -19.03 -7.09
C LYS A 54 3.31 -18.47 -6.47
N ASP A 55 3.39 -17.15 -6.26
CA ASP A 55 4.60 -16.51 -5.73
C ASP A 55 4.65 -16.58 -4.20
N ALA A 56 5.65 -17.32 -3.69
CA ALA A 56 5.90 -17.45 -2.27
C ALA A 56 6.33 -16.13 -1.60
N SER A 57 6.85 -15.16 -2.36
CA SER A 57 7.26 -13.87 -1.83
C SER A 57 6.07 -13.05 -1.31
N ASN A 58 4.86 -13.33 -1.84
CA ASN A 58 3.63 -12.61 -1.53
C ASN A 58 3.71 -11.09 -1.78
N ARG A 59 4.69 -10.62 -2.57
CA ARG A 59 4.93 -9.20 -2.82
C ARG A 59 4.13 -8.70 -4.02
N PHE A 60 3.55 -7.51 -3.86
CA PHE A 60 2.94 -6.80 -4.96
C PHE A 60 4.01 -6.18 -5.87
N THR A 61 3.84 -6.37 -7.18
CA THR A 61 4.72 -5.85 -8.24
C THR A 61 3.92 -4.93 -9.15
N LYS A 62 4.57 -3.88 -9.68
CA LYS A 62 3.96 -2.97 -10.65
C LYS A 62 3.52 -3.74 -11.90
N VAL A 63 2.30 -3.50 -12.37
CA VAL A 63 1.87 -4.02 -13.67
C VAL A 63 2.44 -3.12 -14.78
N GLY A 64 3.48 -3.61 -15.46
CA GLY A 64 4.08 -2.97 -16.62
C GLY A 64 3.72 -3.67 -17.92
N ARG A 65 4.37 -3.24 -19.00
CA ARG A 65 4.18 -3.84 -20.34
C ARG A 65 4.55 -5.32 -20.38
N TYR A 66 5.59 -5.71 -19.65
CA TYR A 66 6.05 -7.10 -19.59
C TYR A 66 5.01 -7.99 -18.91
N GLU A 67 4.48 -7.55 -17.78
CA GLU A 67 3.44 -8.26 -17.02
C GLU A 67 2.16 -8.40 -17.84
N ILE A 68 1.72 -7.32 -18.52
CA ILE A 68 0.56 -7.37 -19.41
C ILE A 68 0.76 -8.38 -20.54
N ASN A 69 1.91 -8.39 -21.20
CA ASN A 69 2.17 -9.35 -22.27
C ASN A 69 2.18 -10.80 -21.73
N SER A 70 2.65 -11.00 -20.50
CA SER A 70 2.61 -12.30 -19.83
C SER A 70 1.17 -12.74 -19.58
N LEU A 71 0.33 -11.86 -19.00
CA LEU A 71 -1.10 -12.12 -18.78
C LEU A 71 -1.84 -12.43 -20.08
N ARG A 72 -1.54 -11.71 -21.18
CA ARG A 72 -2.14 -11.98 -22.50
C ARG A 72 -1.80 -13.37 -23.00
N ARG A 73 -0.52 -13.76 -22.90
CA ARG A 73 -0.06 -15.08 -23.32
C ARG A 73 -0.72 -16.19 -22.50
N GLU A 74 -0.87 -15.99 -21.20
CA GLU A 74 -1.53 -16.94 -20.30
C GLU A 74 -3.02 -17.08 -20.59
N LEU A 75 -3.75 -15.99 -20.83
CA LEU A 75 -5.17 -16.04 -21.19
C LEU A 75 -5.41 -16.78 -22.52
N ASP A 76 -4.54 -16.58 -23.51
CA ASP A 76 -4.60 -17.29 -24.79
C ASP A 76 -4.27 -18.78 -24.61
N SER A 77 -3.21 -19.09 -23.87
CA SER A 77 -2.75 -20.46 -23.62
C SER A 77 -3.73 -21.30 -22.78
N ASP A 78 -4.24 -20.74 -21.68
CA ASP A 78 -4.93 -21.51 -20.65
C ASP A 78 -6.44 -21.59 -20.88
N ILE A 79 -7.03 -20.51 -21.41
CA ILE A 79 -8.48 -20.41 -21.63
C ILE A 79 -8.86 -20.02 -23.06
N GLY A 80 -7.91 -19.88 -23.98
CA GLY A 80 -8.17 -19.60 -25.39
C GLY A 80 -8.69 -18.19 -25.67
N ILE A 81 -8.53 -17.24 -24.75
CA ILE A 81 -9.04 -15.87 -24.90
C ILE A 81 -7.92 -14.94 -25.38
N ILE A 82 -7.98 -14.59 -26.67
CA ILE A 82 -7.16 -13.52 -27.24
C ILE A 82 -7.77 -12.16 -26.86
N THR A 83 -6.96 -11.31 -26.22
CA THR A 83 -7.34 -9.95 -25.83
C THR A 83 -6.24 -8.94 -26.12
N SER A 84 -6.58 -7.65 -26.17
CA SER A 84 -5.63 -6.55 -26.36
C SER A 84 -5.00 -6.12 -25.03
N SER A 85 -3.82 -5.49 -25.09
CA SER A 85 -3.22 -4.87 -23.91
C SER A 85 -4.12 -3.78 -23.31
N ASP A 86 -4.76 -2.98 -24.15
CA ASP A 86 -5.65 -1.89 -23.70
C ASP A 86 -6.89 -2.41 -22.97
N ASN A 87 -7.45 -3.54 -23.40
CA ASN A 87 -8.57 -4.16 -22.69
C ASN A 87 -8.13 -4.72 -21.33
N LEU A 88 -6.90 -5.25 -21.22
CA LEU A 88 -6.39 -5.65 -19.90
C LEU A 88 -6.14 -4.46 -18.99
N TYR A 89 -5.53 -3.38 -19.50
CA TYR A 89 -5.37 -2.15 -18.73
C TYR A 89 -6.73 -1.60 -18.28
N SER A 90 -7.73 -1.53 -19.16
CA SER A 90 -9.06 -1.04 -18.80
C SER A 90 -9.75 -1.89 -17.73
N ILE A 91 -9.52 -3.22 -17.71
CA ILE A 91 -9.99 -4.09 -16.64
C ILE A 91 -9.22 -3.81 -15.35
N ILE A 92 -7.89 -3.94 -15.33
CA ILE A 92 -7.10 -3.89 -14.09
C ILE A 92 -6.97 -2.49 -13.49
N GLU A 93 -7.19 -1.43 -14.27
CA GLU A 93 -7.20 -0.03 -13.80
C GLU A 93 -8.62 0.45 -13.45
N SER A 94 -9.59 -0.47 -13.37
CA SER A 94 -10.97 -0.20 -12.94
C SER A 94 -11.26 -0.69 -11.52
N SER A 95 -12.55 -0.67 -11.14
CA SER A 95 -13.05 -1.25 -9.88
C SER A 95 -12.79 -2.75 -9.72
N PHE A 96 -12.32 -3.44 -10.78
CA PHE A 96 -11.74 -4.78 -10.66
C PHE A 96 -10.60 -4.83 -9.62
N SER A 97 -9.75 -3.80 -9.60
CA SER A 97 -8.64 -3.66 -8.66
C SER A 97 -9.04 -2.75 -7.50
N PRO A 98 -9.19 -3.27 -6.28
CA PRO A 98 -9.51 -2.45 -5.13
C PRO A 98 -8.46 -1.38 -4.90
N ARG A 99 -8.89 -0.16 -4.57
CA ARG A 99 -8.00 0.94 -4.20
C ARG A 99 -7.53 0.72 -2.76
N ILE A 100 -6.23 0.53 -2.58
CA ILE A 100 -5.61 0.21 -1.29
C ILE A 100 -4.46 1.18 -1.04
N ASN A 101 -4.39 1.74 0.17
CA ASN A 101 -3.18 2.38 0.70
C ASN A 101 -2.35 1.29 1.42
N PRO A 102 -1.23 0.83 0.83
CA PRO A 102 -0.50 -0.32 1.38
C PRO A 102 0.17 -0.04 2.72
N ILE A 103 0.47 1.23 3.01
CA ILE A 103 1.03 1.65 4.30
C ILE A 103 -0.04 1.50 5.39
N GLN A 104 -1.25 2.01 5.13
CA GLN A 104 -2.36 1.86 6.09
C GLN A 104 -2.77 0.39 6.25
N ASP A 105 -2.82 -0.37 5.16
CA ASP A 105 -3.16 -1.79 5.17
C ASP A 105 -2.19 -2.59 6.05
N TYR A 106 -0.88 -2.29 5.96
CA TYR A 106 0.12 -2.86 6.85
C TYR A 106 -0.18 -2.61 8.33
N PHE A 107 -0.44 -1.36 8.72
CA PHE A 107 -0.73 -1.04 10.12
C PHE A 107 -2.07 -1.64 10.61
N LYS A 108 -3.09 -1.71 9.74
CA LYS A 108 -4.38 -2.34 10.04
C LYS A 108 -4.29 -3.87 10.19
N ALA A 109 -3.31 -4.49 9.54
CA ALA A 109 -3.07 -5.94 9.61
C ALA A 109 -2.23 -6.36 10.83
N LEU A 110 -1.68 -5.41 11.59
CA LEU A 110 -0.95 -5.71 12.83
C LEU A 110 -1.91 -6.35 13.87
N PRO A 111 -1.41 -7.28 14.71
CA PRO A 111 -2.22 -7.88 15.76
C PRO A 111 -2.86 -6.82 16.66
N THR A 112 -4.15 -6.98 16.96
CA THR A 112 -4.81 -6.12 17.94
C THR A 112 -4.29 -6.45 19.33
N VAL A 113 -3.88 -5.42 20.05
CA VAL A 113 -3.38 -5.52 21.43
C VAL A 113 -4.30 -4.69 22.31
N ASP A 114 -4.52 -5.11 23.56
CA ASP A 114 -5.23 -4.27 24.52
C ASP A 114 -4.44 -2.98 24.76
N ALA A 115 -5.10 -1.84 24.55
CA ALA A 115 -4.51 -0.53 24.75
C ALA A 115 -4.00 -0.36 26.19
N SER A 116 -4.71 -0.93 27.17
CA SER A 116 -4.32 -0.86 28.59
C SER A 116 -3.00 -1.60 28.84
N GLU A 117 -2.82 -2.78 28.22
CA GLU A 117 -1.57 -3.55 28.30
C GLU A 117 -0.41 -2.81 27.64
N VAL A 118 -0.66 -2.19 26.47
CA VAL A 118 0.35 -1.39 25.76
C VAL A 118 0.79 -0.19 26.60
N LEU A 119 -0.17 0.55 27.17
CA LEU A 119 0.11 1.70 28.02
C LEU A 119 0.89 1.29 29.27
N TYR A 120 0.48 0.21 29.95
CA TYR A 120 1.21 -0.32 31.09
C TYR A 120 2.65 -0.68 30.74
N LYS A 121 2.88 -1.40 29.63
CA LYS A 121 4.23 -1.74 29.14
C LYS A 121 5.07 -0.51 28.79
N ILE A 122 4.46 0.56 28.30
CA ILE A 122 5.15 1.84 28.07
C ILE A 122 5.55 2.47 29.41
N GLU A 123 4.66 2.51 30.40
CA GLU A 123 4.92 3.10 31.72
C GLU A 123 6.09 2.42 32.45
N ILE A 124 6.17 1.08 32.38
CA ILE A 124 7.26 0.32 33.01
C ILE A 124 8.48 0.11 32.10
N ASN A 125 8.53 0.76 30.93
CA ASN A 125 9.59 0.64 29.92
C ASN A 125 9.87 -0.81 29.44
N GLN A 126 8.84 -1.64 29.33
CA GLN A 126 8.90 -3.03 28.84
C GLN A 126 8.10 -3.22 27.54
N CYS A 127 8.21 -2.25 26.63
CA CYS A 127 7.59 -2.32 25.31
C CYS A 127 8.65 -2.45 24.20
N ALA A 128 8.22 -2.81 22.99
CA ALA A 128 9.12 -2.93 21.84
C ALA A 128 9.88 -1.63 21.53
N ILE A 129 9.28 -0.46 21.80
CA ILE A 129 9.92 0.85 21.61
C ILE A 129 11.04 1.06 22.63
N ALA A 130 10.87 0.61 23.88
CA ALA A 130 11.93 0.67 24.89
C ALA A 130 13.14 -0.18 24.49
N ASN A 131 12.89 -1.40 23.98
CA ASN A 131 13.95 -2.26 23.45
C ASN A 131 14.67 -1.59 22.27
N LEU A 132 13.93 -1.02 21.32
CA LEU A 132 14.51 -0.28 20.19
C LEU A 132 15.33 0.93 20.65
N ALA A 133 14.83 1.69 21.63
CA ALA A 133 15.51 2.86 22.17
C ALA A 133 16.84 2.47 22.82
N SER A 134 16.92 1.30 23.47
CA SER A 134 18.13 0.80 24.13
C SER A 134 19.26 0.44 23.17
N CYS A 135 18.96 0.21 21.88
CA CYS A 135 19.95 -0.07 20.84
C CYS A 135 20.84 1.14 20.50
N VAL A 136 20.51 2.34 20.99
CA VAL A 136 21.25 3.58 20.70
C VAL A 136 21.70 4.26 21.98
N THR A 137 22.99 4.54 22.10
CA THR A 137 23.52 5.41 23.14
C THR A 137 23.46 6.86 22.69
N VAL A 138 22.71 7.71 23.40
CA VAL A 138 22.62 9.15 23.12
C VAL A 138 23.06 9.96 24.33
N ARG A 139 23.51 11.21 24.10
CA ARG A 139 23.93 12.11 25.19
C ARG A 139 22.79 12.49 26.14
N ASN A 140 21.58 12.64 25.61
CA ASN A 140 20.39 13.04 26.38
C ASN A 140 19.47 11.82 26.61
N SER A 141 20.00 10.78 27.28
CA SER A 141 19.32 9.49 27.45
C SER A 141 17.96 9.61 28.17
N GLU A 142 17.83 10.53 29.12
CA GLU A 142 16.62 10.73 29.93
C GLU A 142 15.37 11.07 29.10
N LYS A 143 15.53 11.72 27.95
CA LYS A 143 14.42 12.15 27.08
C LYS A 143 14.26 11.29 25.82
N TRP A 144 15.24 10.44 25.54
CA TRP A 144 15.32 9.66 24.30
C TRP A 144 14.10 8.79 24.06
N LEU A 145 13.75 7.96 25.06
CA LEU A 145 12.62 7.05 24.96
C LEU A 145 11.30 7.80 24.74
N THR A 146 11.07 8.88 25.48
CA THR A 146 9.87 9.71 25.33
C THR A 146 9.76 10.33 23.94
N TYR A 147 10.86 10.87 23.41
CA TYR A 147 10.86 11.51 22.09
C TYR A 147 10.73 10.50 20.95
N LEU A 148 11.45 9.38 21.02
CA LEU A 148 11.33 8.30 20.05
C LEU A 148 9.90 7.74 20.02
N THR A 149 9.30 7.51 21.19
CA THR A 149 7.92 7.02 21.30
C THR A 149 6.93 8.00 20.68
N LYS A 150 7.00 9.29 21.04
CA LYS A 150 6.12 10.33 20.48
C LYS A 150 6.26 10.42 18.96
N TRP A 151 7.49 10.39 18.46
CA TRP A 151 7.75 10.47 17.02
C TRP A 151 7.21 9.24 16.28
N LEU A 152 7.45 8.03 16.77
CA LEU A 152 6.93 6.80 16.15
C LEU A 152 5.39 6.77 16.14
N VAL A 153 4.74 7.17 17.25
CA VAL A 153 3.28 7.28 17.31
C VAL A 153 2.78 8.32 16.30
N ALA A 154 3.45 9.46 16.19
CA ALA A 154 3.10 10.50 15.22
C ALA A 154 3.27 10.01 13.76
N VAL A 155 4.31 9.23 13.45
CA VAL A 155 4.49 8.59 12.12
C VAL A 155 3.28 7.72 11.76
N VAL A 156 2.85 6.84 12.67
CA VAL A 156 1.69 5.98 12.43
C VAL A 156 0.41 6.80 12.31
N ALA A 157 0.20 7.78 13.20
CA ALA A 157 -0.96 8.67 13.14
C ALA A 157 -1.02 9.43 11.80
N ASN A 158 0.11 9.89 11.30
CA ASN A 158 0.21 10.59 10.02
C ASN A 158 -0.05 9.68 8.83
N ALA A 159 0.39 8.42 8.88
CA ALA A 159 0.09 7.45 7.83
C ALA A 159 -1.41 7.08 7.77
N MET A 160 -2.10 7.17 8.91
CA MET A 160 -3.50 6.78 9.06
C MET A 160 -4.50 7.93 8.85
N ASP A 161 -4.03 9.19 8.87
CA ASP A 161 -4.85 10.38 8.66
C ASP A 161 -4.67 10.94 7.24
N ASP A 162 -5.71 10.83 6.42
CA ASP A 162 -5.69 11.32 5.03
C ASP A 162 -5.96 12.83 4.91
N ARG A 163 -6.18 13.55 6.02
CA ARG A 163 -6.63 14.96 6.02
C ARG A 163 -5.62 15.92 6.61
N GLU A 164 -5.10 15.59 7.79
CA GLU A 164 -4.28 16.50 8.59
C GLU A 164 -2.86 15.97 8.77
N CYS A 165 -1.89 16.89 8.74
CA CYS A 165 -0.53 16.57 9.14
C CYS A 165 -0.50 16.29 10.66
N ARG A 166 -0.21 15.04 11.03
CA ARG A 166 -0.08 14.60 12.43
C ARG A 166 1.37 14.57 12.90
N ASN A 167 2.32 14.45 11.98
CA ASN A 167 3.75 14.48 12.31
C ASN A 167 4.44 15.69 11.68
N HIS A 168 4.62 16.74 12.48
CA HIS A 168 5.33 17.96 12.10
C HIS A 168 6.79 17.98 12.63
N THR A 169 7.32 16.84 13.05
CA THR A 169 8.63 16.74 13.71
C THR A 169 9.56 15.77 12.99
N CYS A 170 10.86 16.09 12.98
CA CYS A 170 11.90 15.21 12.44
C CYS A 170 12.74 14.62 13.58
N LEU A 171 13.06 13.32 13.46
CA LEU A 171 14.02 12.66 14.34
C LEU A 171 15.44 12.94 13.83
N VAL A 172 16.25 13.64 14.63
CA VAL A 172 17.61 14.02 14.24
C VAL A 172 18.64 13.29 15.10
N LEU A 173 19.48 12.47 14.46
CA LEU A 173 20.62 11.81 15.10
C LEU A 173 21.93 12.52 14.72
N THR A 174 22.65 13.03 15.72
CA THR A 174 23.96 13.67 15.52
C THR A 174 25.06 12.85 16.19
N GLY A 175 26.20 12.76 15.53
CA GLY A 175 27.35 12.00 16.01
C GLY A 175 28.38 11.80 14.91
N GLU A 176 29.54 11.25 15.28
CA GLU A 176 30.64 10.96 14.36
C GLU A 176 30.20 10.04 13.20
N GLN A 177 30.99 10.06 12.12
CA GLN A 177 30.83 9.12 11.01
C GLN A 177 31.07 7.67 11.50
N GLY A 178 30.44 6.70 10.85
CA GLY A 178 30.62 5.28 11.19
C GLY A 178 29.90 4.82 12.47
N LYS A 179 29.03 5.63 13.07
CA LYS A 179 28.21 5.26 14.23
C LYS A 179 26.86 4.60 13.86
N PHE A 180 26.72 4.08 12.65
CA PHE A 180 25.53 3.36 12.17
C PHE A 180 24.19 4.14 12.26
N LYS A 181 24.22 5.47 12.25
CA LYS A 181 23.02 6.32 12.34
C LYS A 181 22.04 6.04 11.21
N THR A 182 22.53 6.06 9.97
CA THR A 182 21.73 5.78 8.76
C THR A 182 21.13 4.38 8.84
N THR A 183 21.93 3.37 9.21
CA THR A 183 21.46 1.99 9.39
C THR A 183 20.34 1.88 10.43
N PHE A 184 20.47 2.55 11.58
CA PHE A 184 19.42 2.55 12.60
C PHE A 184 18.11 3.17 12.07
N LEU A 185 18.19 4.29 11.36
CA LEU A 185 17.03 4.98 10.80
C LEU A 185 16.36 4.17 9.68
N ASP A 186 17.14 3.51 8.82
CA ASP A 186 16.62 2.66 7.75
C ASP A 186 15.81 1.48 8.32
N LEU A 187 16.23 0.94 9.46
CA LEU A 187 15.54 -0.15 10.17
C LEU A 187 14.21 0.27 10.84
N LEU A 188 13.90 1.56 10.90
CA LEU A 188 12.59 2.03 11.38
C LEU A 188 11.48 1.74 10.36
N CYS A 189 11.82 1.60 9.08
CA CYS A 189 10.87 1.17 8.07
C CYS A 189 10.72 -0.35 8.12
N PRO A 190 9.50 -0.90 8.29
CA PRO A 190 9.33 -2.34 8.35
C PRO A 190 9.65 -2.99 6.99
N PRO A 191 10.16 -4.25 6.96
CA PRO A 191 10.55 -4.93 5.72
C PRO A 191 9.47 -4.98 4.64
N ALA A 192 8.20 -5.12 5.05
CA ALA A 192 7.06 -5.13 4.13
C ALA A 192 6.85 -3.78 3.42
N LEU A 193 7.37 -2.68 3.99
CA LEU A 193 7.24 -1.32 3.48
C LEU A 193 8.57 -0.72 2.99
N HIS A 194 9.63 -1.51 2.78
CA HIS A 194 10.89 -0.99 2.22
C HIS A 194 10.72 -0.23 0.88
N GLY A 195 9.68 -0.55 0.10
CA GLY A 195 9.33 0.20 -1.12
C GLY A 195 8.75 1.60 -0.88
N TYR A 196 8.51 1.96 0.38
CA TYR A 196 8.01 3.26 0.86
C TYR A 196 9.02 3.89 1.84
N SER A 197 10.31 3.62 1.65
CA SER A 197 11.38 4.34 2.33
C SER A 197 12.36 4.92 1.33
N TYR A 198 12.87 6.10 1.64
CA TYR A 198 13.92 6.74 0.88
C TYR A 198 15.07 7.14 1.81
N THR A 199 16.29 6.89 1.38
CA THR A 199 17.51 7.32 2.08
C THR A 199 18.41 8.05 1.09
N GLY A 200 18.73 9.30 1.39
CA GLY A 200 19.55 10.10 0.51
C GLY A 200 19.37 11.59 0.70
N LYS A 201 19.57 12.33 -0.40
CA LYS A 201 19.52 13.78 -0.43
C LYS A 201 18.19 14.25 -0.98
N ILE A 202 17.60 15.25 -0.35
CA ILE A 202 16.39 15.91 -0.83
C ILE A 202 16.69 17.35 -1.24
N TYR A 203 16.07 17.78 -2.33
CA TYR A 203 16.14 19.15 -2.82
C TYR A 203 14.71 19.70 -2.91
N PRO A 204 14.23 20.46 -1.90
CA PRO A 204 12.83 20.88 -1.81
C PRO A 204 12.30 21.65 -3.02
N GLN A 205 13.20 22.29 -3.77
CA GLN A 205 12.87 23.06 -4.97
C GLN A 205 12.52 22.17 -6.18
N GLU A 206 12.88 20.89 -6.15
CA GLU A 206 12.58 19.95 -7.22
C GLU A 206 11.16 19.39 -7.06
N LYS A 207 10.35 19.52 -8.12
CA LYS A 207 8.96 19.05 -8.16
C LYS A 207 8.84 17.56 -7.81
N ASP A 208 9.82 16.76 -8.22
CA ASP A 208 9.84 15.32 -7.96
C ASP A 208 10.08 15.01 -6.47
N THR A 209 10.81 15.86 -5.73
CA THR A 209 11.07 15.70 -4.30
C THR A 209 9.78 15.67 -3.48
N LEU A 210 8.81 16.54 -3.78
CA LEU A 210 7.51 16.54 -3.09
C LEU A 210 6.75 15.23 -3.32
N THR A 211 6.85 14.68 -4.53
CA THR A 211 6.24 13.38 -4.86
C THR A 211 6.92 12.26 -4.07
N TYR A 212 8.26 12.26 -4.01
CA TYR A 212 9.00 11.28 -3.20
C TYR A 212 8.60 11.37 -1.72
N ILE A 213 8.49 12.56 -1.15
CA ILE A 213 8.08 12.73 0.25
C ILE A 213 6.66 12.19 0.47
N GLY A 214 5.72 12.48 -0.44
CA GLY A 214 4.34 11.99 -0.33
C GLY A 214 4.17 10.49 -0.57
N GLN A 215 5.14 9.83 -1.18
CA GLN A 215 5.10 8.41 -1.52
C GLN A 215 5.82 7.50 -0.52
N ASN A 216 6.51 8.06 0.48
CA ASN A 216 7.30 7.31 1.44
C ASN A 216 6.76 7.47 2.87
N LEU A 217 6.77 6.38 3.64
CA LEU A 217 6.52 6.38 5.08
C LEU A 217 7.70 7.02 5.84
N ILE A 218 8.94 6.67 5.45
CA ILE A 218 10.17 7.16 6.07
C ILE A 218 11.05 7.80 5.00
N VAL A 219 11.49 9.03 5.26
CA VAL A 219 12.47 9.75 4.44
C VAL A 219 13.66 10.05 5.33
N ASN A 220 14.76 9.33 5.12
CA ASN A 220 16.02 9.51 5.81
C ASN A 220 16.91 10.47 5.02
N ILE A 221 17.10 11.66 5.57
CA ILE A 221 17.86 12.75 4.93
C ILE A 221 19.30 12.71 5.45
N ASP A 222 20.21 12.17 4.65
CA ASP A 222 21.60 12.00 5.08
C ASP A 222 22.45 13.22 4.74
N ASP A 223 23.31 13.65 5.68
CA ASP A 223 24.31 14.71 5.52
C ASP A 223 23.83 16.05 4.91
N GLN A 224 22.55 16.44 5.09
CA GLN A 224 22.01 17.70 4.54
C GLN A 224 21.38 18.66 5.54
N LEU A 225 21.13 18.26 6.79
CA LEU A 225 20.48 19.14 7.78
C LEU A 225 21.20 20.50 7.95
N LYS A 226 22.54 20.51 7.97
CA LYS A 226 23.32 21.76 8.05
C LYS A 226 23.18 22.66 6.81
N ALA A 227 22.97 22.06 5.63
CA ALA A 227 22.83 22.79 4.38
C ALA A 227 21.40 23.33 4.19
N LEU A 228 20.39 22.61 4.69
CA LEU A 228 19.01 23.05 4.71
C LEU A 228 18.85 24.26 5.65
N ASN A 229 19.33 24.18 6.89
CA ASN A 229 19.21 25.28 7.85
C ASN A 229 19.90 26.58 7.40
N LYS A 230 21.05 26.49 6.71
CA LYS A 230 21.76 27.68 6.20
C LYS A 230 21.04 28.37 5.04
N ARG A 231 20.18 27.66 4.31
CA ARG A 231 19.45 28.25 3.17
C ARG A 231 18.22 29.00 3.65
N ASP A 232 17.50 28.46 4.63
CA ASP A 232 16.36 29.14 5.26
C ASP A 232 16.76 30.46 5.94
N GLU A 233 17.98 30.54 6.52
CA GLU A 233 18.51 31.80 7.08
C GLU A 233 18.84 32.87 6.02
N ASN A 234 19.09 32.50 4.76
CA ASN A 234 19.44 33.43 3.68
C ASN A 234 18.24 33.82 2.79
N GLU A 235 17.09 33.17 2.97
CA GLU A 235 15.83 33.46 2.26
C GLU A 235 14.84 34.26 3.14
N LEU A 236 15.26 34.67 4.35
CA LEU A 236 14.59 35.61 5.26
C LEU A 236 15.23 37.01 5.15
#